data_AF-A0A7R9UUB1-F1
#
_entry.id   AF-A0A7R9UUB1-F1
#
_cell.length_a   1.000
_cell.length_b   1.000
_cell.length_c   1.000
_cell.angle_alpha   90.00
_cell.angle_beta   90.00
_cell.angle_gamma   90.00
#
_symmetry.space_group_name_H-M   'P 1'
#
loop_
_entity.id
_entity.type
_entity.pdbx_description
1 polymer ?
#
loop_
_entity_poly.entity_id
_entity_poly.type
_entity_poly.pdbx_seq_one_letter_code
_entity_poly.pdbx_strand_id
1 'polypeptide(L)'
;AHVLPAFPAALPTHSLLDVLKSRRTRAILSKHGKQLRHIFASYAAADISSAEARDAADSVNLKELLFMAKEGGLVDKELSPAKIAFIFTTVNLENAFKSVEELAAEGIAPTVAAVVSAVDADDDEDELCYAAWCDVIVRLVNEKLTPEAREGKEFCAALDEYLEGQLIPRFVQVIKGKKRGIGSKHL
;
A
#
# COMPACT_ATOMS: atom_id res chain seq x y z
N ALA A 1 46.43 -20.11 -23.38
CA ALA A 1 45.00 -20.37 -23.18
C ALA A 1 44.39 -19.18 -22.44
N HIS A 2 43.61 -18.35 -23.12
CA HIS A 2 42.92 -17.21 -22.50
C HIS A 2 41.62 -17.71 -21.86
N VAL A 3 41.55 -17.67 -20.53
CA VAL A 3 40.33 -17.92 -19.77
C VAL A 3 39.46 -16.67 -19.91
N LEU A 4 38.34 -16.78 -20.63
CA LEU A 4 37.34 -15.72 -20.68
C LEU A 4 36.69 -15.59 -19.30
N PRO A 5 36.45 -14.35 -18.81
CA PRO A 5 35.70 -14.16 -17.58
C PRO A 5 34.27 -14.68 -17.78
N ALA A 6 33.82 -15.51 -16.84
CA ALA A 6 32.44 -15.98 -16.80
C ALA A 6 31.52 -14.76 -16.75
N PHE A 7 30.71 -14.58 -17.80
CA PHE A 7 29.62 -13.62 -17.78
C PHE A 7 28.75 -13.95 -16.56
N PRO A 8 28.46 -12.99 -15.65
CA PRO A 8 27.51 -13.23 -14.58
C PRO A 8 26.19 -13.61 -15.23
N ALA A 9 25.67 -14.79 -14.87
CA ALA A 9 24.36 -15.24 -15.29
C ALA A 9 23.37 -14.11 -15.05
N ALA A 10 22.69 -13.66 -16.12
CA ALA A 10 21.69 -12.62 -16.04
C ALA A 10 20.71 -12.99 -14.93
N LEU A 11 20.72 -12.21 -13.84
CA LEU A 11 19.81 -12.42 -12.72
C LEU A 11 18.38 -12.34 -13.28
N PRO A 12 17.48 -13.27 -12.93
CA PRO A 12 16.10 -13.18 -13.34
C PRO A 12 15.53 -11.86 -12.84
N THR A 13 15.22 -10.96 -13.79
CA THR A 13 14.46 -9.74 -13.53
C THR A 13 13.02 -10.15 -13.26
N HIS A 14 12.76 -10.62 -12.04
CA HIS A 14 11.38 -10.76 -11.57
C HIS A 14 10.70 -9.41 -11.75
N SER A 15 9.51 -9.41 -12.35
CA SER A 15 8.73 -8.18 -12.48
C SER A 15 8.54 -7.61 -11.08
N LEU A 16 8.60 -6.29 -10.94
CA LEU A 16 8.35 -5.63 -9.67
C LEU A 16 7.03 -6.11 -9.06
N LEU A 17 6.00 -6.32 -9.90
CA LEU A 17 4.71 -6.85 -9.48
C LEU A 17 4.82 -8.25 -8.85
N ASP A 18 5.70 -9.12 -9.36
CA ASP A 18 5.93 -10.45 -8.79
C ASP A 18 6.57 -10.36 -7.40
N VAL A 19 7.52 -9.43 -7.24
CA VAL A 19 8.18 -9.18 -5.96
C VAL A 19 7.18 -8.62 -4.94
N LEU A 20 6.35 -7.65 -5.34
CA LEU A 20 5.31 -7.06 -4.51
C LEU A 20 4.29 -8.12 -4.06
N LYS A 21 3.91 -9.05 -4.95
CA LYS A 21 2.96 -10.13 -4.66
C LYS A 21 3.62 -11.39 -4.05
N SER A 22 4.93 -11.38 -3.84
CA SER A 22 5.68 -12.55 -3.37
C SER A 22 5.29 -12.98 -1.96
N ARG A 23 5.44 -14.29 -1.67
CA ARG A 23 5.22 -14.83 -0.31
C ARG A 23 6.09 -14.14 0.74
N ARG A 24 7.29 -13.71 0.36
CA ARG A 24 8.23 -13.04 1.27
C ARG A 24 7.72 -11.66 1.66
N THR A 25 7.24 -10.86 0.71
CA THR A 25 6.60 -9.57 0.98
C THR A 25 5.40 -9.74 1.91
N ARG A 26 4.54 -10.74 1.64
CA ARG A 26 3.37 -11.03 2.50
C ARG A 26 3.78 -11.45 3.93
N ALA A 27 4.86 -12.22 4.08
CA ALA A 27 5.37 -12.59 5.40
C ALA A 27 5.86 -11.38 6.20
N ILE A 28 6.51 -10.41 5.55
CA ILE A 28 6.95 -9.16 6.18
C ILE A 28 5.74 -8.32 6.61
N LEU A 29 4.73 -8.19 5.76
CA LEU A 29 3.49 -7.50 6.11
C LEU A 29 2.77 -8.18 7.28
N SER A 30 2.79 -9.52 7.33
CA SER A 30 2.22 -10.28 8.44
C SER A 30 2.99 -10.06 9.75
N LYS A 31 4.34 -10.08 9.71
CA LYS A 31 5.23 -9.76 10.85
C LYS A 31 4.84 -8.43 11.50
N HIS A 32 4.60 -7.41 10.68
CA HIS A 32 4.25 -6.05 11.13
C HIS A 32 2.74 -5.81 11.26
N GLY A 33 1.91 -6.83 11.00
CA GLY A 33 0.48 -6.68 10.76
C GLY A 33 -0.29 -6.04 11.90
N LYS A 34 0.08 -6.31 13.16
CA LYS A 34 -0.58 -5.69 14.33
C LYS A 34 -0.41 -4.16 14.34
N GLN A 35 0.79 -3.67 14.04
CA GLN A 35 1.08 -2.23 14.04
C GLN A 35 0.50 -1.56 12.80
N LEU A 36 0.61 -2.22 11.64
CA LEU A 36 0.03 -1.74 10.39
C LEU A 36 -1.50 -1.62 10.49
N ARG A 37 -2.20 -2.60 11.06
CA ARG A 37 -3.65 -2.51 11.34
C ARG A 37 -4.00 -1.34 12.27
N HIS A 38 -3.17 -1.08 13.27
CA HIS A 38 -3.39 0.05 14.17
C HIS A 38 -3.28 1.40 13.44
N ILE A 39 -2.30 1.51 12.53
CA ILE A 39 -2.13 2.71 11.71
C ILE A 39 -3.34 2.86 10.78
N PHE A 40 -3.69 1.81 10.03
CA PHE A 40 -4.85 1.76 9.15
C PHE A 40 -6.13 2.23 9.85
N ALA A 41 -6.50 1.57 10.96
CA ALA A 41 -7.71 1.89 11.71
C ALA A 41 -7.71 3.34 12.26
N SER A 42 -6.54 3.92 12.54
CA SER A 42 -6.46 5.30 12.99
C SER A 42 -6.74 6.33 11.89
N TYR A 43 -6.51 5.96 10.62
CA TYR A 43 -6.75 6.84 9.48
C TYR A 43 -8.12 6.59 8.84
N ALA A 44 -8.58 5.33 8.80
CA ALA A 44 -9.97 4.97 8.48
C ALA A 44 -10.98 5.67 9.41
N ALA A 45 -10.62 5.80 10.70
CA ALA A 45 -11.46 6.47 11.67
C ALA A 45 -11.34 8.01 11.68
N ALA A 46 -10.57 8.61 10.75
CA ALA A 46 -10.30 10.05 10.80
C ALA A 46 -11.47 10.90 10.26
N ASP A 47 -12.34 10.34 9.40
CA ASP A 47 -13.51 11.04 8.82
C ASP A 47 -14.82 10.86 9.64
N ILE A 48 -14.72 10.37 10.88
CA ILE A 48 -15.86 10.14 11.81
C ILE A 48 -16.42 11.46 12.38
N SER A 49 -16.68 12.45 11.52
CA SER A 49 -17.42 13.66 11.89
C SER A 49 -18.94 13.51 11.74
N SER A 50 -19.44 12.39 11.19
CA SER A 50 -20.87 12.07 11.07
C SER A 50 -21.29 10.91 11.99
N ALA A 51 -22.55 10.90 12.41
CA ALA A 51 -23.12 9.93 13.37
C ALA A 51 -23.30 8.49 12.83
N GLU A 52 -22.96 8.25 11.56
CA GLU A 52 -23.12 6.97 10.85
C GLU A 52 -21.87 6.05 10.96
N ALA A 53 -20.87 6.49 11.71
CA ALA A 53 -19.49 6.03 11.63
C ALA A 53 -19.10 4.78 12.46
N ARG A 54 -19.96 3.76 12.50
CA ARG A 54 -19.54 2.45 13.08
C ARG A 54 -19.01 1.48 12.04
N ASP A 55 -19.44 1.61 10.79
CA ASP A 55 -19.04 0.71 9.70
C ASP A 55 -17.93 1.32 8.81
N ALA A 56 -17.72 2.65 8.87
CA ALA A 56 -16.67 3.37 8.12
C ALA A 56 -15.24 3.21 8.67
N ALA A 57 -15.02 2.38 9.70
CA ALA A 57 -13.69 2.21 10.31
C ALA A 57 -12.81 1.14 9.62
N ASP A 58 -13.33 0.49 8.57
CA ASP A 58 -12.73 -0.69 7.95
C ASP A 58 -12.12 -0.43 6.56
N SER A 59 -12.15 0.82 6.09
CA SER A 59 -11.72 1.24 4.77
C SER A 59 -10.99 2.60 4.82
N VAL A 60 -10.18 2.91 3.79
CA VAL A 60 -9.44 4.18 3.69
C VAL A 60 -9.63 4.77 2.29
N ASN A 61 -10.19 5.96 2.21
CA ASN A 61 -10.34 6.66 0.93
C ASN A 61 -9.07 7.42 0.51
N LEU A 62 -9.05 7.95 -0.72
CA LEU A 62 -7.89 8.67 -1.24
C LEU A 62 -7.50 9.90 -0.40
N LYS A 63 -8.48 10.64 0.14
CA LYS A 63 -8.20 11.84 0.95
C LYS A 63 -7.48 11.47 2.23
N GLU A 64 -7.93 10.42 2.90
CA GLU A 64 -7.31 9.88 4.11
C GLU A 64 -5.92 9.33 3.83
N LEU A 65 -5.73 8.63 2.71
CA LEU A 65 -4.41 8.15 2.30
C LEU A 65 -3.43 9.31 2.04
N LEU A 66 -3.87 10.36 1.33
CA LEU A 66 -3.05 11.55 1.07
C LEU A 66 -2.71 12.29 2.37
N PHE A 67 -3.68 12.37 3.29
CA PHE A 67 -3.47 12.96 4.60
C PHE A 67 -2.47 12.14 5.43
N MET A 68 -2.62 10.82 5.47
CA MET A 68 -1.67 9.88 6.08
C MET A 68 -0.27 10.06 5.50
N ALA A 69 -0.13 10.07 4.18
CA ALA A 69 1.16 10.23 3.52
C ALA A 69 1.82 11.56 3.85
N LYS A 70 1.04 12.65 3.93
CA LYS A 70 1.55 13.96 4.32
C LYS A 70 2.05 13.98 5.76
N GLU A 71 1.26 13.49 6.73
CA GLU A 71 1.66 13.48 8.15
C GLU A 71 2.82 12.53 8.44
N GLY A 72 2.85 11.39 7.75
CA GLY A 72 3.95 10.43 7.81
C GLY A 72 5.25 10.95 7.22
N GLY A 73 5.25 12.11 6.55
CA GLY A 73 6.41 12.61 5.81
C GLY A 73 6.76 11.75 4.60
N LEU A 74 5.78 11.02 4.05
CA LEU A 74 5.95 10.23 2.84
C LEU A 74 5.89 11.10 1.58
N VAL A 75 5.40 12.34 1.63
CA VAL A 75 5.40 13.20 0.43
C VAL A 75 6.76 13.89 0.29
N ASP A 76 7.45 13.67 -0.84
CA ASP A 76 8.68 14.37 -1.21
C ASP A 76 8.83 14.48 -2.74
N LYS A 77 10.06 14.72 -3.22
CA LYS A 77 10.37 14.84 -4.65
C LYS A 77 10.13 13.52 -5.41
N GLU A 78 10.33 12.38 -4.77
CA GLU A 78 10.21 11.05 -5.39
C GLU A 78 8.78 10.50 -5.32
N LEU A 79 8.06 10.84 -4.25
CA LEU A 79 6.68 10.44 -4.01
C LEU A 79 5.76 11.66 -3.89
N SER A 80 5.25 12.13 -5.04
CA SER A 80 4.32 13.25 -5.12
C SER A 80 2.87 12.81 -4.80
N PRO A 81 1.97 13.75 -4.42
CA PRO A 81 0.55 13.45 -4.22
C PRO A 81 -0.11 12.82 -5.45
N ALA A 82 0.25 13.28 -6.65
CA ALA A 82 -0.25 12.72 -7.91
C ALA A 82 0.17 11.26 -8.10
N LYS A 83 1.41 10.92 -7.70
CA LYS A 83 1.92 9.54 -7.78
C LYS A 83 1.23 8.62 -6.76
N ILE A 84 0.94 9.14 -5.56
CA ILE A 84 0.14 8.41 -4.56
C ILE A 84 -1.27 8.14 -5.09
N ALA A 85 -1.92 9.14 -5.68
CA ALA A 85 -3.25 8.96 -6.29
C ALA A 85 -3.23 7.94 -7.43
N PHE A 86 -2.19 7.96 -8.28
CA PHE A 86 -2.02 6.96 -9.33
C PHE A 86 -1.86 5.54 -8.74
N ILE A 87 -1.05 5.37 -7.70
CA ILE A 87 -0.87 4.08 -7.02
C ILE A 87 -2.18 3.60 -6.39
N PHE A 88 -2.93 4.50 -5.75
CA PHE A 88 -4.26 4.23 -5.19
C PHE A 88 -5.21 3.68 -6.25
N THR A 89 -5.42 4.41 -7.35
CA THR A 89 -6.30 3.99 -8.45
C THR A 89 -5.84 2.67 -9.06
N THR A 90 -4.53 2.46 -9.21
CA THR A 90 -3.99 1.21 -9.76
C THR A 90 -4.34 0.02 -8.86
N VAL A 91 -4.23 0.16 -7.54
CA VAL A 91 -4.56 -0.92 -6.60
C VAL A 91 -6.06 -1.18 -6.54
N ASN A 92 -6.91 -0.15 -6.58
CA ASN A 92 -8.36 -0.33 -6.64
C ASN A 92 -8.78 -1.07 -7.91
N LEU A 93 -8.29 -0.65 -9.07
CA LEU A 93 -8.55 -1.34 -10.34
C LEU A 93 -8.07 -2.80 -10.28
N GLU A 94 -6.86 -3.06 -9.78
CA GLU A 94 -6.34 -4.43 -9.63
C GLU A 94 -7.22 -5.31 -8.73
N ASN A 95 -7.87 -4.75 -7.71
CA ASN A 95 -8.78 -5.51 -6.85
C ASN A 95 -10.14 -5.72 -7.51
N ALA A 96 -10.69 -4.71 -8.20
CA ALA A 96 -11.91 -4.87 -8.98
C ALA A 96 -11.77 -6.00 -10.02
N PHE A 97 -10.63 -6.06 -10.73
CA PHE A 97 -10.37 -7.14 -11.69
C PHE A 97 -10.25 -8.53 -11.03
N LYS A 98 -9.66 -8.64 -9.84
CA LYS A 98 -9.59 -9.93 -9.11
C LYS A 98 -10.98 -10.45 -8.76
N SER A 99 -11.88 -9.58 -8.32
CA SER A 99 -13.26 -9.95 -8.00
C SER A 99 -13.96 -10.56 -9.23
N VAL A 100 -13.73 -10.00 -10.41
CA VAL A 100 -14.26 -10.55 -11.68
C VAL A 100 -13.64 -11.90 -12.05
N GLU A 101 -12.32 -12.07 -11.89
CA GLU A 101 -11.64 -13.34 -12.15
C GLU A 101 -12.10 -14.45 -11.20
N GLU A 102 -12.33 -14.14 -9.92
CA GLU A 102 -12.85 -15.07 -8.92
C GLU A 102 -14.27 -15.52 -9.29
N LEU A 103 -15.14 -14.61 -9.70
CA LEU A 103 -16.48 -14.95 -10.22
C LEU A 103 -16.41 -15.87 -11.45
N ALA A 104 -15.48 -15.60 -12.37
CA ALA A 104 -15.26 -16.46 -13.53
C ALA A 104 -14.77 -17.87 -13.14
N ALA A 105 -13.91 -17.97 -12.13
CA ALA A 105 -13.44 -19.24 -11.58
C ALA A 105 -14.55 -20.04 -10.88
N GLU A 106 -15.56 -19.36 -10.33
CA GLU A 106 -16.78 -19.97 -9.78
C GLU A 106 -17.78 -20.42 -10.86
N GLY A 107 -17.42 -20.32 -12.14
CA GLY A 107 -18.25 -20.72 -13.27
C GLY A 107 -19.34 -19.70 -13.63
N ILE A 108 -19.29 -18.50 -13.04
CA ILE A 108 -20.17 -17.38 -13.41
C ILE A 108 -19.51 -16.69 -14.61
N ALA A 109 -20.06 -16.91 -15.81
CA ALA A 109 -19.51 -16.30 -17.02
C ALA A 109 -19.48 -14.77 -16.88
N PRO A 110 -18.30 -14.12 -16.95
CA PRO A 110 -18.20 -12.67 -16.83
C PRO A 110 -18.85 -12.05 -18.07
N THR A 111 -20.02 -11.45 -17.90
CA THR A 111 -20.63 -10.64 -18.96
C THR A 111 -20.04 -9.24 -18.91
N VAL A 112 -19.97 -8.54 -20.06
CA VAL A 112 -19.57 -7.12 -20.09
C VAL A 112 -20.42 -6.29 -19.13
N ALA A 113 -21.71 -6.63 -18.98
CA ALA A 113 -22.59 -6.02 -18.00
C ALA A 113 -22.19 -6.33 -16.54
N ALA A 114 -21.69 -7.53 -16.22
CA ALA A 114 -21.19 -7.85 -14.89
C ALA A 114 -19.84 -7.17 -14.59
N VAL A 115 -18.97 -7.00 -15.58
CA VAL A 115 -17.72 -6.24 -15.43
C VAL A 115 -18.01 -4.75 -15.24
N VAL A 116 -18.90 -4.18 -16.06
CA VAL A 116 -19.31 -2.77 -15.93
C VAL A 116 -20.07 -2.56 -14.62
N SER A 117 -20.97 -3.47 -14.25
CA SER A 117 -21.69 -3.38 -12.98
C SER A 117 -20.78 -3.58 -11.77
N ALA A 118 -19.72 -4.38 -11.84
CA ALA A 118 -18.74 -4.51 -10.75
C ALA A 118 -17.73 -3.34 -10.69
N VAL A 119 -17.83 -2.39 -11.63
CA VAL A 119 -17.03 -1.14 -11.69
C VAL A 119 -17.93 0.10 -11.50
N ASP A 120 -19.27 -0.07 -11.53
CA ASP A 120 -20.25 1.02 -11.37
C ASP A 120 -21.12 0.84 -10.11
N ALA A 121 -21.08 -0.31 -9.42
CA ALA A 121 -22.00 -0.62 -8.32
C ALA A 121 -21.43 -0.46 -6.91
N ASP A 122 -20.15 -0.15 -6.74
CA ASP A 122 -19.58 0.11 -5.42
C ASP A 122 -19.46 1.63 -5.23
N ASP A 123 -20.41 2.25 -4.52
CA ASP A 123 -20.17 3.59 -3.96
C ASP A 123 -18.97 3.59 -2.96
N ASP A 124 -18.50 2.39 -2.57
CA ASP A 124 -17.30 2.13 -1.78
C ASP A 124 -16.03 1.85 -2.64
N GLU A 125 -16.09 1.88 -3.98
CA GLU A 125 -14.94 1.59 -4.89
C GLU A 125 -13.80 2.61 -4.78
N ASP A 126 -14.08 3.75 -4.13
CA ASP A 126 -13.11 4.78 -3.79
C ASP A 126 -12.45 4.56 -2.42
N GLU A 127 -12.58 3.36 -1.83
CA GLU A 127 -12.02 3.02 -0.54
C GLU A 127 -11.18 1.73 -0.53
N LEU A 128 -10.08 1.76 0.23
CA LEU A 128 -9.16 0.64 0.37
C LEU A 128 -9.46 -0.15 1.65
N CYS A 129 -9.82 -1.42 1.52
CA CYS A 129 -9.78 -2.34 2.66
C CYS A 129 -8.32 -2.51 3.15
N TYR A 130 -8.14 -3.06 4.36
CA TYR A 130 -6.80 -3.24 4.96
C TYR A 130 -5.80 -3.97 4.03
N ALA A 131 -6.26 -5.00 3.31
CA ALA A 131 -5.41 -5.76 2.41
C ALA A 131 -4.94 -4.91 1.22
N ALA A 132 -5.86 -4.18 0.58
CA ALA A 132 -5.57 -3.26 -0.52
C ALA A 132 -4.66 -2.11 -0.06
N TRP A 133 -4.92 -1.57 1.13
CA TRP A 133 -4.08 -0.55 1.74
C TRP A 133 -2.64 -1.05 1.98
N CYS A 134 -2.47 -2.30 2.40
CA CYS A 134 -1.12 -2.89 2.52
C CYS A 134 -0.41 -2.94 1.15
N ASP A 135 -1.10 -3.33 0.08
CA ASP A 135 -0.52 -3.32 -1.27
C ASP A 135 -0.10 -1.90 -1.70
N VAL A 136 -0.89 -0.89 -1.35
CA VAL A 136 -0.50 0.52 -1.53
C VAL A 136 0.76 0.84 -0.73
N ILE A 137 0.83 0.52 0.57
CA ILE A 137 2.01 0.79 1.40
C ILE A 137 3.27 0.20 0.79
N VAL A 138 3.23 -1.06 0.32
CA VAL A 138 4.41 -1.68 -0.31
C VAL A 138 4.82 -0.92 -1.57
N ARG A 139 3.86 -0.47 -2.40
CA ARG A 139 4.17 0.34 -3.60
C ARG A 139 4.74 1.70 -3.23
N LEU A 140 4.19 2.38 -2.21
CA LEU A 140 4.73 3.65 -1.73
C LEU A 140 6.18 3.47 -1.24
N VAL A 141 6.46 2.41 -0.48
CA VAL A 141 7.82 2.11 -0.01
C VAL A 141 8.74 1.74 -1.16
N ASN A 142 8.25 1.06 -2.20
CA ASN A 142 9.04 0.80 -3.40
C ASN A 142 9.48 2.09 -4.10
N GLU A 143 8.60 3.09 -4.20
CA GLU A 143 8.94 4.39 -4.75
C GLU A 143 9.94 5.16 -3.87
N LYS A 144 9.89 4.96 -2.55
CA LYS A 144 10.84 5.57 -1.61
C LYS A 144 12.22 4.94 -1.63
N LEU A 145 12.25 3.62 -1.73
CA LEU A 145 13.47 2.85 -1.73
C LEU A 145 13.92 2.66 -3.18
N THR A 146 14.54 3.69 -3.78
CA THR A 146 15.17 3.52 -5.10
C THR A 146 16.27 2.44 -5.04
N PRO A 147 16.68 1.86 -6.18
CA PRO A 147 17.78 0.88 -6.20
C PRO A 147 19.05 1.38 -5.49
N GLU A 148 19.35 2.67 -5.61
CA GLU A 148 20.47 3.33 -4.94
C GLU A 148 20.24 3.42 -3.43
N ALA A 149 19.04 3.81 -2.99
CA ALA A 149 18.68 3.93 -1.58
C ALA A 149 18.62 2.56 -0.86
N ARG A 150 18.48 1.46 -1.61
CA ARG A 150 18.56 0.09 -1.06
C ARG A 150 19.97 -0.37 -0.78
N GLU A 151 21.00 0.33 -1.27
CA GLU A 151 22.41 -0.03 -1.08
C GLU A 151 22.71 -1.48 -1.51
N GLY A 152 22.11 -1.92 -2.61
CA GLY A 152 22.26 -3.27 -3.13
C GLY A 152 21.44 -4.36 -2.40
N LYS A 153 20.64 -4.01 -1.40
CA LYS A 153 19.72 -4.95 -0.74
C LYS A 153 18.54 -5.32 -1.63
N GLU A 154 18.07 -6.56 -1.48
CA GLU A 154 16.80 -6.97 -2.06
C GLU A 154 15.65 -6.16 -1.47
N PHE A 155 14.64 -5.86 -2.30
CA PHE A 155 13.49 -5.06 -1.88
C PHE A 155 12.82 -5.56 -0.61
N CYS A 156 12.63 -6.89 -0.46
CA CYS A 156 12.01 -7.46 0.73
C CYS A 156 12.79 -7.14 2.02
N ALA A 157 14.12 -7.22 1.98
CA ALA A 157 14.94 -6.88 3.15
C ALA A 157 14.86 -5.38 3.46
N ALA A 158 14.96 -4.54 2.42
CA ALA A 158 14.85 -3.10 2.57
C ALA A 158 13.44 -2.65 3.06
N LEU A 159 12.38 -3.34 2.62
CA LEU A 159 11.02 -3.13 3.09
C LEU A 159 10.88 -3.43 4.59
N ASP A 160 11.38 -4.57 5.05
CA ASP A 160 11.31 -4.96 6.48
C ASP A 160 12.00 -3.91 7.35
N GLU A 161 13.22 -3.51 6.98
CA GLU A 161 13.98 -2.47 7.68
C GLU A 161 13.29 -1.10 7.65
N TYR A 162 12.72 -0.70 6.51
CA TYR A 162 12.04 0.58 6.37
C TYR A 162 10.76 0.64 7.21
N LEU A 163 9.97 -0.44 7.22
CA LEU A 163 8.77 -0.54 8.05
C LEU A 163 9.12 -0.44 9.53
N GLU A 164 10.11 -1.23 9.98
CA GLU A 164 10.50 -1.32 11.38
C GLU A 164 11.20 -0.04 11.89
N GLY A 165 12.12 0.51 11.10
CA GLY A 165 12.98 1.62 11.51
C GLY A 165 12.41 3.01 11.24
N GLN A 166 11.56 3.18 10.23
CA GLN A 166 11.12 4.49 9.78
C GLN A 166 9.60 4.65 9.81
N LEU A 167 8.87 3.84 9.03
CA LEU A 167 7.44 4.07 8.79
C LEU A 167 6.61 3.86 10.06
N ILE A 168 6.73 2.70 10.71
CA ILE A 168 5.91 2.36 11.87
C ILE A 168 6.19 3.30 13.06
N PRO A 169 7.45 3.53 13.47
CA PRO A 169 7.75 4.45 14.57
C PRO A 169 7.19 5.86 14.33
N ARG A 170 7.30 6.37 13.09
CA ARG A 170 6.81 7.69 12.71
C ARG A 170 5.29 7.78 12.89
N PHE A 171 4.52 6.85 12.32
CA PHE A 171 3.07 6.87 12.45
C PHE A 171 2.59 6.64 13.89
N VAL A 172 3.25 5.76 14.65
CA VAL A 172 2.94 5.57 16.07
C VAL A 172 3.13 6.88 16.86
N GLN A 173 4.16 7.66 16.55
CA GLN A 173 4.37 8.97 17.17
C GLN A 173 3.28 9.98 16.78
N VAL A 174 2.93 10.07 15.48
CA VAL A 174 1.86 10.95 14.99
C VAL A 174 0.52 10.63 15.68
N ILE A 175 0.14 9.36 15.73
CA ILE A 175 -1.12 8.89 16.35
C ILE A 175 -1.13 9.20 17.86
N LYS A 176 0.00 8.98 18.56
CA LYS A 176 0.14 9.36 19.98
C LYS A 176 0.03 10.88 20.19
N GLY A 177 0.59 11.69 19.29
CA GLY A 177 0.49 13.15 19.33
C GLY A 177 -0.94 13.64 19.20
N LYS A 178 -1.69 13.08 18.23
CA LYS A 178 -3.12 13.38 18.02
C LYS A 178 -3.96 13.09 19.26
N LYS A 179 -3.77 11.92 19.90
CA LYS A 179 -4.48 11.54 21.13
C LYS A 179 -4.23 12.50 22.30
N ARG A 180 -3.10 13.21 22.30
CA ARG A 180 -2.73 14.19 23.32
C ARG A 180 -3.21 15.62 23.00
N GLY A 181 -3.93 15.82 21.89
CA GLY A 181 -4.33 17.15 21.42
C GLY A 181 -3.17 18.01 20.91
N ILE A 182 -2.00 17.41 20.68
CA ILE A 182 -0.84 18.08 20.11
C ILE A 182 -0.99 18.00 18.58
N GLY A 183 -1.92 18.78 18.04
CA GLY A 183 -2.12 18.88 16.59
C GLY A 183 -0.89 19.47 15.92
N SER A 184 -0.54 18.94 14.73
CA SER A 184 0.64 19.18 13.87
C SER A 184 0.95 20.65 13.52
N LYS A 185 1.16 21.52 14.52
CA LYS A 185 1.62 22.89 14.29
C LYS A 185 3.13 22.98 14.01
N HIS A 186 3.89 21.90 14.23
CA HIS A 186 5.37 21.93 14.22
C HIS A 186 6.08 20.69 13.64
N LEU A 187 5.46 19.93 12.74
CA LEU A 187 6.15 18.85 12.02
C LEU A 187 6.26 19.16 10.53
#